data_AF-A0A9E4EPA3-F1
#
_entry.id   AF-A0A9E4EPA3-F1
#
_cell.length_a   1.000
_cell.length_b   1.000
_cell.length_c   1.000
_cell.angle_alpha   90.00
_cell.angle_beta   90.00
_cell.angle_gamma   90.00
#
_symmetry.space_group_name_H-M   'P 1'
#
loop_
_entity.id
_entity.type
_entity.pdbx_description
1 polymer ?
#
loop_
_entity_poly.entity_id
_entity_poly.type
_entity_poly.pdbx_seq_one_letter_code
_entity_poly.pdbx_strand_id
1 'polypeptide(L)'
;ATDSSNYVVNEQMAHVMGIDNPIGETLKFWGDEGEIIGVVEDFHFSSIHTSIEPLIIRIDPATFNKLYIRTRAGQTAEALANLEKVFKKFNPNYPLAYRFMDEDFERMYRREKMLGQLTTTFAALAIFISCLGLFGLASFTAEQRTKEIGIRKILGASVTNLILLLSREFIKLVVIAFVLAIPLAYYFMTMWLNAFAYRINIGLEVFVFAGGASFIIAWLTVSYQALKVASANPVNALRNE
;
A
#
# COMPACT_ATOMS: atom_id res chain seq x y z
N ALA A 1 -46.91 -2.04 -16.19
CA ALA A 1 -46.47 -3.36 -15.69
C ALA A 1 -45.25 -3.84 -16.49
N THR A 2 -44.34 -2.93 -16.84
CA THR A 2 -43.33 -3.15 -17.91
C THR A 2 -41.89 -3.04 -17.40
N ASP A 3 -41.66 -2.57 -16.17
CA ASP A 3 -40.30 -2.35 -15.64
C ASP A 3 -39.61 -3.62 -15.12
N SER A 4 -40.36 -4.68 -14.81
CA SER A 4 -39.81 -5.87 -14.15
C SER A 4 -39.09 -6.84 -15.10
N SER A 5 -39.25 -6.69 -16.41
CA SER A 5 -38.58 -7.52 -17.42
C SER A 5 -37.33 -6.86 -18.02
N ASN A 6 -37.08 -5.58 -17.74
CA ASN A 6 -36.04 -4.82 -18.42
C ASN A 6 -34.69 -4.93 -17.71
N TYR A 7 -33.63 -4.69 -18.48
CA TYR A 7 -32.25 -4.79 -18.03
C TYR A 7 -31.54 -3.44 -18.07
N VAL A 8 -30.63 -3.24 -17.12
CA VAL A 8 -29.61 -2.18 -17.17
C VAL A 8 -28.26 -2.88 -17.19
N VAL A 9 -27.35 -2.45 -18.07
CA VAL A 9 -26.03 -3.06 -18.22
C VAL A 9 -24.92 -2.05 -17.96
N ASN A 10 -23.70 -2.48 -17.68
CA ASN A 10 -22.55 -1.56 -17.67
C ASN A 10 -21.89 -1.45 -19.06
N GLU A 11 -20.99 -0.48 -19.22
CA GLU A 11 -20.21 -0.27 -20.44
C GLU A 11 -19.42 -1.53 -20.83
N GLN A 12 -18.82 -2.24 -19.87
CA GLN A 12 -18.10 -3.48 -20.14
C GLN A 12 -19.00 -4.57 -20.76
N MET A 13 -20.27 -4.68 -20.33
CA MET A 13 -21.21 -5.61 -20.94
C MET A 13 -21.56 -5.22 -22.37
N ALA A 14 -21.78 -3.92 -22.64
CA ALA A 14 -22.01 -3.43 -24.00
C ALA A 14 -20.82 -3.76 -24.93
N HIS A 15 -19.61 -3.56 -24.43
CA HIS A 15 -18.38 -3.91 -25.15
C HIS A 15 -18.26 -5.41 -25.43
N VAL A 16 -18.58 -6.27 -24.46
CA VAL A 16 -18.56 -7.74 -24.64
C VAL A 16 -19.64 -8.21 -25.62
N MET A 17 -20.80 -7.56 -25.64
CA MET A 17 -21.84 -7.81 -26.63
C MET A 17 -21.47 -7.31 -28.04
N GLY A 18 -20.48 -6.42 -28.15
CA GLY A 18 -20.07 -5.81 -29.42
C GLY A 18 -21.11 -4.83 -29.96
N ILE A 19 -21.86 -4.15 -29.08
CA ILE A 19 -22.92 -3.22 -29.44
C ILE A 19 -22.56 -1.82 -28.94
N ASP A 20 -22.46 -0.85 -29.86
CA ASP A 20 -22.10 0.54 -29.53
C ASP A 20 -23.23 1.28 -28.78
N ASN A 21 -24.48 0.99 -29.12
CA ASN A 21 -25.65 1.54 -28.44
C ASN A 21 -26.63 0.42 -28.07
N PRO A 22 -26.47 -0.22 -26.90
CA PRO A 22 -27.26 -1.37 -26.51
C PRO A 22 -28.68 -1.00 -26.05
N ILE A 23 -29.00 0.30 -25.90
CA ILE A 23 -30.34 0.73 -25.46
C ILE A 23 -31.37 0.40 -26.54
N GLY A 24 -32.42 -0.31 -26.15
CA GLY A 24 -33.47 -0.79 -27.05
C GLY A 24 -33.25 -2.21 -27.58
N GLU A 25 -32.07 -2.79 -27.36
CA GLU A 25 -31.78 -4.15 -27.77
C GLU A 25 -32.41 -5.18 -26.84
N THR A 26 -32.77 -6.33 -27.41
CA THR A 26 -33.35 -7.44 -26.65
C THR A 26 -32.24 -8.33 -26.10
N LEU A 27 -32.21 -8.50 -24.78
CA LEU A 27 -31.27 -9.35 -24.06
C LEU A 27 -32.01 -10.57 -23.51
N LYS A 28 -31.46 -11.76 -23.75
CA LYS A 28 -31.92 -13.01 -23.14
C LYS A 28 -30.95 -13.44 -22.06
N PHE A 29 -31.41 -13.47 -20.81
CA PHE A 29 -30.58 -13.81 -19.65
C PHE A 29 -31.30 -14.81 -18.75
N TRP A 30 -30.69 -15.98 -18.53
CA TRP A 30 -31.24 -17.07 -17.68
C TRP A 30 -32.67 -17.54 -18.05
N GLY A 31 -33.02 -17.43 -19.33
CA GLY A 31 -34.32 -17.86 -19.85
C GLY A 31 -35.36 -16.75 -19.93
N ASP A 32 -35.12 -15.62 -19.25
CA ASP A 32 -35.94 -14.42 -19.34
C ASP A 32 -35.47 -13.55 -20.52
N GLU A 33 -36.43 -12.93 -21.21
CA GLU A 33 -36.19 -12.02 -22.34
C GLU A 33 -36.69 -10.63 -21.96
N GLY A 34 -35.90 -9.61 -22.30
CA GLY A 34 -36.16 -8.24 -21.87
C GLY A 34 -35.32 -7.22 -22.61
N GLU A 35 -35.76 -5.96 -22.58
CA GLU A 35 -35.10 -4.86 -23.28
C GLU A 35 -34.04 -4.21 -22.39
N ILE A 36 -32.91 -3.82 -22.98
CA ILE A 36 -31.91 -3.00 -22.30
C ILE A 36 -32.41 -1.55 -22.32
N ILE A 37 -32.76 -1.02 -21.16
CA ILE A 37 -33.31 0.35 -21.02
C ILE A 37 -32.30 1.37 -20.51
N GLY A 38 -31.08 0.93 -20.17
CA GLY A 38 -30.05 1.82 -19.66
C GLY A 38 -28.67 1.19 -19.67
N VAL A 39 -27.68 2.08 -19.77
CA VAL A 39 -26.26 1.76 -19.59
C VAL A 39 -25.73 2.60 -18.44
N VAL A 40 -25.03 1.97 -17.52
CA VAL A 40 -24.32 2.64 -16.41
C VAL A 40 -22.83 2.64 -16.69
N GLU A 41 -22.14 3.70 -16.24
CA GLU A 41 -20.68 3.76 -16.27
C GLU A 41 -20.07 2.58 -15.52
N ASP A 42 -18.90 2.14 -15.96
CA ASP A 42 -18.17 1.06 -15.31
C ASP A 42 -17.74 1.43 -13.88
N PHE A 43 -18.14 0.58 -12.91
CA PHE A 43 -17.76 0.73 -11.51
C PHE A 43 -17.29 -0.59 -10.90
N HIS A 44 -16.45 -0.51 -9.86
CA HIS A 44 -16.00 -1.69 -9.14
C HIS A 44 -17.10 -2.18 -8.20
N PHE A 45 -17.73 -3.30 -8.56
CA PHE A 45 -18.71 -4.01 -7.72
C PHE A 45 -18.16 -5.32 -7.11
N SER A 46 -16.98 -5.73 -7.54
CA SER A 46 -16.25 -6.93 -7.10
C SER A 46 -14.91 -6.57 -6.45
N SER A 47 -14.04 -7.55 -6.22
CA SER A 47 -12.68 -7.31 -5.72
C SER A 47 -11.89 -6.38 -6.66
N ILE A 48 -11.07 -5.49 -6.10
CA ILE A 48 -10.15 -4.64 -6.89
C ILE A 48 -9.08 -5.42 -7.66
N HIS A 49 -8.94 -6.71 -7.38
CA HIS A 49 -8.00 -7.59 -8.08
C HIS A 49 -8.52 -7.98 -9.47
N THR A 50 -9.84 -7.98 -9.67
CA THR A 50 -10.47 -8.30 -10.95
C THR A 50 -10.70 -7.03 -11.76
N SER A 51 -10.59 -7.12 -13.08
CA SER A 51 -11.09 -6.07 -13.96
C SER A 51 -12.59 -5.88 -13.74
N ILE A 52 -13.13 -4.73 -14.16
CA ILE A 52 -14.58 -4.54 -14.17
C ILE A 52 -15.17 -5.61 -15.08
N GLU A 53 -16.07 -6.41 -14.53
CA GLU A 53 -16.71 -7.52 -15.25
C GLU A 53 -18.01 -7.04 -15.90
N PRO A 54 -18.50 -7.72 -16.94
CA PRO A 54 -19.83 -7.47 -17.48
C PRO A 54 -20.91 -7.62 -16.39
N LEU A 55 -21.74 -6.60 -16.24
CA LEU A 55 -22.79 -6.52 -15.24
C LEU A 55 -24.16 -6.37 -15.90
N ILE A 56 -25.11 -7.17 -15.42
CA ILE A 56 -26.54 -7.05 -15.75
C ILE A 56 -27.28 -6.78 -14.44
N ILE A 57 -27.98 -5.65 -14.40
CA ILE A 57 -28.85 -5.22 -13.30
C ILE A 57 -30.29 -5.45 -13.73
N ARG A 58 -31.03 -6.22 -12.92
CA ARG A 58 -32.43 -6.54 -13.16
C ARG A 58 -33.22 -6.52 -11.86
N ILE A 59 -34.53 -6.36 -11.98
CA ILE A 59 -35.46 -6.52 -10.86
C ILE A 59 -36.03 -7.93 -10.93
N ASP A 60 -35.67 -8.79 -9.98
CA ASP A 60 -36.26 -10.11 -9.83
C ASP A 60 -36.90 -10.25 -8.45
N PRO A 61 -38.23 -10.07 -8.33
CA PRO A 61 -38.95 -10.17 -7.07
C PRO A 61 -38.88 -11.57 -6.42
N ALA A 62 -38.59 -12.63 -7.18
CA ALA A 62 -38.56 -13.99 -6.66
C ALA A 62 -37.24 -14.34 -5.97
N THR A 63 -36.13 -13.67 -6.33
CA THR A 63 -34.78 -13.98 -5.84
C THR A 63 -34.16 -12.88 -4.97
N PHE A 64 -34.81 -11.72 -4.84
CA PHE A 64 -34.30 -10.61 -4.05
C PHE A 64 -34.24 -10.91 -2.55
N ASN A 65 -33.04 -10.82 -1.96
CA ASN A 65 -32.80 -11.11 -0.54
C ASN A 65 -32.10 -9.99 0.24
N LYS A 66 -31.79 -8.85 -0.39
CA LYS A 66 -31.04 -7.74 0.22
C LYS A 66 -31.52 -6.39 -0.29
N LEU A 67 -31.89 -5.49 0.61
CA LEU A 67 -32.28 -4.12 0.29
C LEU A 67 -31.16 -3.13 0.61
N TYR A 68 -30.76 -2.34 -0.38
CA TYR A 68 -29.85 -1.21 -0.19
C TYR A 68 -30.63 0.06 0.12
N ILE A 69 -30.30 0.69 1.24
CA ILE A 69 -31.01 1.90 1.71
C ILE A 69 -29.97 2.98 1.95
N ARG A 70 -30.10 4.09 1.21
CA ARG A 70 -29.26 5.27 1.40
C ARG A 70 -29.92 6.23 2.39
N THR A 71 -29.25 6.51 3.50
CA THR A 71 -29.69 7.50 4.49
C THR A 71 -29.14 8.88 4.15
N ARG A 72 -29.77 9.94 4.67
CA ARG A 72 -29.20 11.29 4.60
C ARG A 72 -28.10 11.44 5.65
N ALA A 73 -27.08 12.24 5.34
CA ALA A 73 -25.97 12.50 6.24
C ALA A 73 -26.47 13.00 7.62
N GLY A 74 -25.95 12.41 8.70
CA GLY A 74 -26.33 12.74 10.07
C GLY A 74 -27.67 12.15 10.55
N GLN A 75 -28.47 11.51 9.69
CA GLN A 75 -29.80 10.97 10.03
C GLN A 75 -29.84 9.44 10.12
N THR A 76 -28.70 8.77 10.12
CA THR A 76 -28.63 7.30 10.08
C THR A 76 -29.33 6.63 11.27
N ALA A 77 -29.17 7.17 12.48
CA ALA A 77 -29.81 6.60 13.69
C ALA A 77 -31.35 6.72 13.63
N GLU A 78 -31.86 7.88 13.20
CA GLU A 78 -33.29 8.11 13.02
C GLU A 78 -33.86 7.21 11.91
N ALA A 79 -33.15 7.10 10.79
CA ALA A 79 -33.52 6.22 9.69
C ALA A 79 -33.60 4.76 10.12
N LEU A 80 -32.65 4.26 10.91
CA LEU A 80 -32.67 2.90 11.45
C LEU A 80 -33.86 2.67 12.38
N ALA A 81 -34.17 3.61 13.28
CA ALA A 81 -35.33 3.51 14.16
C ALA A 81 -36.65 3.48 13.37
N ASN A 82 -36.75 4.27 12.30
CA ASN A 82 -37.92 4.25 11.42
C ASN A 82 -38.00 2.96 10.60
N LEU A 83 -36.87 2.46 10.09
CA LEU A 83 -36.80 1.18 9.39
C LEU A 83 -37.22 0.02 10.28
N GLU A 84 -36.80 0.00 11.54
CA GLU A 84 -37.19 -1.04 12.48
C GLU A 84 -38.71 -1.05 12.73
N LYS A 85 -39.34 0.12 12.86
CA LYS A 85 -40.81 0.24 12.99
C LYS A 85 -41.53 -0.29 11.76
N VAL A 86 -41.07 0.10 10.56
CA VAL A 86 -41.65 -0.36 9.29
C VAL A 86 -41.46 -1.87 9.15
N PHE A 87 -40.27 -2.39 9.42
CA PHE A 87 -39.97 -3.80 9.30
C PHE A 87 -40.81 -4.65 10.26
N LYS A 88 -40.96 -4.24 11.53
CA LYS A 88 -41.83 -4.93 12.50
C LYS A 88 -43.30 -4.93 12.09
N LYS A 89 -43.78 -3.88 11.42
CA LYS A 89 -45.16 -3.81 10.91
C LYS A 89 -45.42 -4.86 9.84
N PHE A 90 -44.48 -5.08 8.93
CA PHE A 90 -44.65 -5.99 7.80
C PHE A 90 -44.14 -7.41 8.07
N ASN A 91 -43.16 -7.58 8.96
CA ASN A 91 -42.54 -8.85 9.25
C ASN A 91 -42.17 -9.00 10.76
N PRO A 92 -43.18 -9.12 11.65
CA PRO A 92 -42.96 -9.09 13.11
C PRO A 92 -42.16 -10.30 13.65
N ASN A 93 -42.15 -11.42 12.93
CA ASN A 93 -41.52 -12.66 13.37
C ASN A 93 -40.01 -12.73 13.07
N TYR A 94 -39.46 -11.74 12.35
CA TYR A 94 -38.05 -11.73 11.98
C TYR A 94 -37.39 -10.42 12.46
N PRO A 95 -36.21 -10.50 13.11
CA PRO A 95 -35.47 -9.31 13.45
C PRO A 95 -34.92 -8.62 12.19
N LEU A 96 -34.84 -7.29 12.22
CA LEU A 96 -34.19 -6.52 11.16
C LEU A 96 -32.68 -6.82 11.20
N ALA A 97 -32.19 -7.61 10.25
CA ALA A 97 -30.77 -7.81 10.01
C ALA A 97 -30.28 -6.76 9.01
N TYR A 98 -29.28 -5.98 9.40
CA TYR A 98 -28.67 -4.97 8.55
C TYR A 98 -27.15 -4.99 8.72
N ARG A 99 -26.45 -4.42 7.74
CA ARG A 99 -25.02 -4.14 7.79
C ARG A 99 -24.76 -2.81 7.09
N PHE A 100 -23.75 -2.09 7.56
CA PHE A 100 -23.30 -0.89 6.89
C PHE A 100 -22.42 -1.27 5.70
N MET A 101 -22.55 -0.53 4.60
CA MET A 101 -21.74 -0.75 3.41
C MET A 101 -20.25 -0.58 3.72
N ASP A 102 -19.89 0.34 4.61
CA ASP A 102 -18.50 0.60 5.02
C ASP A 102 -17.86 -0.62 5.70
N GLU A 103 -18.64 -1.42 6.44
CA GLU A 103 -18.16 -2.65 7.08
C GLU A 103 -17.90 -3.77 6.06
N ASP A 104 -18.77 -3.87 5.04
CA ASP A 104 -18.58 -4.82 3.95
C ASP A 104 -17.36 -4.43 3.11
N PHE A 105 -17.16 -3.13 2.82
CA PHE A 105 -15.92 -2.63 2.20
C PHE A 105 -14.70 -2.94 3.07
N GLU A 106 -14.73 -2.62 4.36
CA GLU A 106 -13.59 -2.88 5.23
C GLU A 106 -13.23 -4.37 5.28
N ARG A 107 -14.23 -5.26 5.24
CA ARG A 107 -14.01 -6.70 5.17
C ARG A 107 -13.33 -7.12 3.87
N MET A 108 -13.72 -6.53 2.74
CA MET A 108 -13.08 -6.76 1.44
C MET A 108 -11.61 -6.34 1.45
N TYR A 109 -11.26 -5.22 2.11
CA TYR A 109 -9.89 -4.66 2.16
C TYR A 109 -9.05 -5.09 3.37
N ARG A 110 -9.61 -5.92 4.27
CA ARG A 110 -8.96 -6.24 5.55
C ARG A 110 -7.65 -7.00 5.35
N ARG A 111 -7.60 -7.87 4.33
CA ARG A 111 -6.41 -8.70 4.04
C ARG A 111 -5.26 -7.83 3.54
N GLU A 112 -5.56 -6.88 2.66
CA GLU A 112 -4.62 -5.95 2.05
C GLU A 112 -4.06 -4.99 3.11
N LYS A 113 -4.93 -4.46 3.98
CA LYS A 113 -4.50 -3.63 5.13
C LYS A 113 -3.59 -4.41 6.07
N MET A 114 -3.94 -5.65 6.40
CA MET A 114 -3.12 -6.50 7.29
C MET A 114 -1.76 -6.79 6.66
N LEU A 115 -1.72 -7.16 5.38
CA LEU A 115 -0.46 -7.39 4.66
C LEU A 115 0.40 -6.13 4.65
N GLY A 116 -0.18 -4.97 4.33
CA GLY A 116 0.53 -3.68 4.35
C GLY A 116 1.10 -3.33 5.73
N GLN A 117 0.34 -3.58 6.80
CA GLN A 117 0.81 -3.37 8.18
C GLN A 117 1.97 -4.30 8.55
N LEU A 118 1.87 -5.59 8.19
CA LEU A 118 2.93 -6.57 8.45
C LEU A 118 4.21 -6.22 7.70
N THR A 119 4.09 -5.92 6.39
CA THR A 119 5.24 -5.53 5.57
C THR A 119 5.89 -4.26 6.09
N THR A 120 5.11 -3.25 6.49
CA THR A 120 5.64 -2.00 7.07
C THR A 120 6.39 -2.27 8.38
N THR A 121 5.83 -3.12 9.24
CA THR A 121 6.44 -3.48 10.53
C THR A 121 7.76 -4.23 10.32
N PHE A 122 7.78 -5.23 9.44
CA PHE A 122 9.00 -5.98 9.12
C PHE A 122 10.05 -5.10 8.43
N ALA A 123 9.64 -4.20 7.53
CA ALA A 123 10.54 -3.24 6.91
C ALA A 123 11.17 -2.31 7.94
N ALA A 124 10.39 -1.78 8.89
CA ALA A 124 10.90 -0.93 9.97
C ALA A 124 11.91 -1.68 10.86
N LEU A 125 11.60 -2.93 11.22
CA LEU A 125 12.52 -3.79 11.99
C LEU A 125 13.80 -4.10 11.20
N ALA A 126 13.68 -4.44 9.91
CA ALA A 126 14.82 -4.70 9.04
C ALA A 126 15.73 -3.48 8.95
N ILE A 127 15.18 -2.28 8.72
CA ILE A 127 15.93 -1.02 8.73
C ILE A 127 16.62 -0.82 10.07
N PHE A 128 15.91 -0.99 11.18
CA PHE A 128 16.48 -0.83 12.51
C PHE A 128 17.68 -1.77 12.77
N ILE A 129 17.53 -3.06 12.43
CA ILE A 129 18.60 -4.05 12.57
C ILE A 129 19.77 -3.74 11.62
N SER A 130 19.49 -3.33 10.37
CA SER A 130 20.52 -2.88 9.43
C SER A 130 21.31 -1.69 9.96
N CYS A 131 20.65 -0.72 10.61
CA CYS A 131 21.31 0.41 11.25
C CYS A 131 22.23 -0.03 12.40
N LEU A 132 21.79 -0.98 13.22
CA LEU A 132 22.64 -1.57 14.28
C LEU A 132 23.85 -2.30 13.69
N GLY A 133 23.66 -3.03 12.60
CA GLY A 133 24.74 -3.70 11.88
C GLY A 133 25.76 -2.70 11.33
N LEU A 134 25.30 -1.66 10.64
CA LEU A 134 26.15 -0.58 10.14
C LEU A 134 26.86 0.15 11.28
N PHE A 135 26.17 0.42 12.38
CA PHE A 135 26.75 1.02 13.58
C PHE A 135 27.86 0.16 14.18
N GLY A 136 27.65 -1.16 14.29
CA GLY A 136 28.63 -2.11 14.79
C GLY A 136 29.88 -2.19 13.90
N LEU A 137 29.67 -2.29 12.58
CA LEU A 137 30.74 -2.26 11.57
C LEU A 137 31.53 -0.96 11.62
N ALA A 138 30.86 0.19 11.65
CA ALA A 138 31.50 1.50 11.76
C ALA A 138 32.29 1.64 13.05
N SER A 139 31.77 1.13 14.16
CA SER A 139 32.47 1.14 15.46
C SER A 139 33.74 0.30 15.43
N PHE A 140 33.65 -0.93 14.93
CA PHE A 140 34.80 -1.83 14.82
C PHE A 140 35.88 -1.29 13.87
N THR A 141 35.49 -0.78 12.71
CA THR A 141 36.44 -0.17 11.76
C THR A 141 37.11 1.07 12.32
N ALA A 142 36.35 1.93 13.03
CA ALA A 142 36.92 3.12 13.65
C ALA A 142 37.92 2.76 14.76
N GLU A 143 37.62 1.73 15.57
CA GLU A 143 38.54 1.22 16.60
C GLU A 143 39.82 0.64 15.98
N GLN A 144 39.70 -0.20 14.95
CA GLN A 144 40.85 -0.80 14.26
C GLN A 144 41.75 0.25 13.59
N ARG A 145 41.17 1.37 13.14
CA ARG A 145 41.91 2.50 12.52
C ARG A 145 42.32 3.58 13.51
N THR A 146 42.14 3.39 14.82
CA THR A 146 42.49 4.40 15.84
C THR A 146 43.95 4.82 15.77
N LYS A 147 44.90 3.89 15.56
CA LYS A 147 46.34 4.21 15.45
C LYS A 147 46.63 5.12 14.23
N GLU A 148 46.05 4.81 13.08
CA GLU A 148 46.20 5.62 11.85
C GLU A 148 45.57 7.01 12.01
N ILE A 149 44.36 7.07 12.58
CA ILE A 149 43.61 8.30 12.85
C ILE A 149 44.40 9.18 13.83
N GLY A 150 44.98 8.60 14.88
CA GLY A 150 45.81 9.28 15.87
C GLY A 150 47.07 9.90 15.26
N ILE A 151 47.81 9.15 14.43
CA ILE A 151 49.01 9.66 13.74
C ILE A 151 48.63 10.83 12.80
N ARG A 152 47.59 10.66 11.98
CA ARG A 152 47.12 11.72 11.06
C ARG A 152 46.66 12.98 11.79
N LYS A 153 45.99 12.84 12.94
CA LYS A 153 45.53 13.96 13.78
C LYS A 153 46.70 14.75 14.37
N ILE A 154 47.77 14.07 14.82
CA ILE A 154 49.00 14.73 15.31
C ILE A 154 49.74 15.42 14.17
N LEU A 155 49.70 14.86 12.95
CA LEU A 155 50.22 15.48 11.73
C LEU A 155 49.34 16.63 11.19
N GLY A 156 48.31 17.07 11.93
CA GLY A 156 47.50 18.24 11.59
C GLY A 156 46.27 17.96 10.72
N ALA A 157 45.89 16.70 10.51
CA ALA A 157 44.65 16.39 9.80
C ALA A 157 43.42 16.86 10.59
N SER A 158 42.48 17.54 9.90
CA SER A 158 41.23 17.97 10.51
C SER A 158 40.33 16.77 10.83
N VAL A 159 39.57 16.89 11.93
CA VAL A 159 38.56 15.89 12.33
C VAL A 159 37.56 15.62 11.21
N THR A 160 37.19 16.66 10.45
CA THR A 160 36.29 16.57 9.29
C THR A 160 36.84 15.68 8.17
N ASN A 161 38.14 15.77 7.85
CA ASN A 161 38.75 14.93 6.82
C ASN A 161 38.78 13.45 7.23
N LEU A 162 38.97 13.17 8.52
CA LEU A 162 38.94 11.81 9.06
C LEU A 162 37.52 11.22 9.00
N ILE A 163 36.50 12.01 9.32
CA ILE A 163 35.09 11.62 9.21
C ILE A 163 34.70 11.36 7.76
N LEU A 164 35.10 12.23 6.83
CA LEU A 164 34.81 12.08 5.40
C LEU A 164 35.44 10.79 4.83
N LEU A 165 36.68 10.50 5.22
CA LEU A 165 37.39 9.29 4.79
C LEU A 165 36.64 8.03 5.22
N LEU A 166 36.26 7.94 6.49
CA LEU A 166 35.52 6.80 7.04
C LEU A 166 34.13 6.71 6.40
N SER A 167 33.41 7.83 6.30
CA SER A 167 32.06 7.87 5.73
C SER A 167 32.03 7.42 4.27
N ARG A 168 33.05 7.76 3.48
CA ARG A 168 33.12 7.40 2.05
C ARG A 168 33.18 5.89 1.82
N GLU A 169 33.89 5.14 2.67
CA GLU A 169 33.95 3.68 2.56
C GLU A 169 32.58 3.04 2.79
N PHE A 170 31.85 3.48 3.82
CA PHE A 170 30.51 2.97 4.13
C PHE A 170 29.47 3.41 3.10
N ILE A 171 29.49 4.67 2.68
CA ILE A 171 28.58 5.19 1.64
C ILE A 171 28.75 4.42 0.34
N LYS A 172 29.99 4.08 -0.04
CA LYS A 172 30.24 3.29 -1.25
C LYS A 172 29.53 1.93 -1.18
N LEU A 173 29.59 1.26 -0.02
CA LEU A 173 28.87 0.00 0.19
C LEU A 173 27.36 0.18 0.13
N VAL A 174 26.82 1.25 0.74
CA VAL A 174 25.38 1.57 0.70
C VAL A 174 24.91 1.84 -0.72
N VAL A 175 25.67 2.60 -1.51
CA VAL A 175 25.35 2.88 -2.92
C VAL A 175 25.36 1.61 -3.75
N ILE A 176 26.35 0.72 -3.57
CA ILE A 176 26.40 -0.57 -4.27
C ILE A 176 25.18 -1.42 -3.90
N ALA A 177 24.87 -1.54 -2.61
CA ALA A 177 23.69 -2.27 -2.15
C ALA A 177 22.39 -1.68 -2.72
N PHE A 178 22.28 -0.35 -2.77
CA PHE A 178 21.11 0.34 -3.32
C PHE A 178 20.94 0.10 -4.82
N VAL A 179 22.02 0.21 -5.60
CA VAL A 179 21.99 -0.08 -7.06
C VAL A 179 21.57 -1.51 -7.35
N LEU A 180 21.96 -2.48 -6.51
CA LEU A 180 21.50 -3.87 -6.62
C LEU A 180 20.04 -4.04 -6.14
N ALA A 181 19.63 -3.30 -5.12
CA ALA A 181 18.28 -3.38 -4.57
C ALA A 181 17.21 -2.84 -5.54
N ILE A 182 17.50 -1.78 -6.32
CA ILE A 182 16.54 -1.20 -7.28
C ILE A 182 15.96 -2.25 -8.25
N PRO A 183 16.75 -2.97 -9.07
CA PRO A 183 16.21 -3.91 -10.04
C PRO A 183 15.49 -5.09 -9.36
N LEU A 184 15.99 -5.57 -8.22
CA LEU A 184 15.31 -6.63 -7.46
C LEU A 184 13.94 -6.15 -6.95
N ALA A 185 13.90 -5.00 -6.29
CA ALA A 185 12.67 -4.43 -5.76
C ALA A 185 11.66 -4.13 -6.89
N TYR A 186 12.14 -3.55 -8.00
CA TYR A 186 11.30 -3.31 -9.18
C TYR A 186 10.72 -4.61 -9.74
N TYR A 187 11.52 -5.66 -9.87
CA TYR A 187 11.08 -6.96 -10.38
C TYR A 187 10.01 -7.59 -9.49
N PHE A 188 10.25 -7.72 -8.18
CA PHE A 188 9.29 -8.31 -7.26
C PHE A 188 8.01 -7.50 -7.14
N MET A 189 8.12 -6.17 -7.09
CA MET A 189 6.94 -5.31 -7.03
C MET A 189 6.13 -5.34 -8.32
N THR A 190 6.77 -5.39 -9.48
CA THR A 190 6.07 -5.55 -10.76
C THR A 190 5.35 -6.90 -10.83
N MET A 191 6.01 -7.98 -10.41
CA MET A 191 5.40 -9.31 -10.33
C MET A 191 4.17 -9.31 -9.41
N TRP A 192 4.25 -8.65 -8.27
CA TRP A 192 3.12 -8.51 -7.34
C TRP A 192 1.99 -7.64 -7.91
N LEU A 193 2.32 -6.48 -8.50
CA LEU A 193 1.35 -5.56 -9.10
C LEU A 193 0.63 -6.15 -10.32
N ASN A 194 1.24 -7.10 -11.03
CA ASN A 194 0.60 -7.80 -12.15
C ASN A 194 -0.61 -8.66 -11.73
N ALA A 195 -0.76 -8.99 -10.44
CA ALA A 195 -1.95 -9.66 -9.92
C ALA A 195 -3.17 -8.73 -9.80
N PHE A 196 -3.00 -7.44 -10.06
CA PHE A 196 -4.05 -6.43 -10.00
C PHE A 196 -4.39 -5.93 -11.41
N ALA A 197 -5.68 -5.94 -11.75
CA ALA A 197 -6.19 -5.38 -12.99
C ALA A 197 -5.96 -3.85 -13.04
N TYR A 198 -6.21 -3.16 -11.92
CA TYR A 198 -5.89 -1.75 -11.73
C TYR A 198 -4.68 -1.62 -10.82
N ARG A 199 -3.55 -1.20 -11.39
CA ARG A 199 -2.28 -1.08 -10.69
C ARG A 199 -1.66 0.30 -10.88
N ILE A 200 -0.97 0.76 -9.84
CA ILE A 200 -0.08 1.93 -9.96
C ILE A 200 1.18 1.54 -10.75
N ASN A 201 1.74 2.51 -11.47
CA ASN A 201 3.08 2.35 -12.02
C ASN A 201 4.11 2.78 -10.96
N ILE A 202 5.18 2.00 -10.79
CA ILE A 202 6.23 2.31 -9.83
C ILE A 202 7.08 3.44 -10.42
N GLY A 203 6.81 4.67 -9.96
CA GLY A 203 7.59 5.84 -10.35
C GLY A 203 9.00 5.82 -9.76
N LEU A 204 9.93 6.51 -10.43
CA LEU A 204 11.29 6.74 -9.94
C LEU A 204 11.31 7.45 -8.58
N GLU A 205 10.27 8.20 -8.26
CA GLU A 205 10.10 8.93 -7.00
C GLU A 205 10.27 8.03 -5.78
N VAL A 206 9.70 6.83 -5.79
CA VAL A 206 9.78 5.88 -4.66
C VAL A 206 11.23 5.49 -4.38
N PHE A 207 12.01 5.24 -5.44
CA PHE A 207 13.42 4.90 -5.31
C PHE A 207 14.24 6.11 -4.86
N VAL A 208 13.94 7.32 -5.35
CA VAL A 208 14.62 8.54 -4.90
C VAL A 208 14.38 8.78 -3.40
N PHE A 209 13.14 8.65 -2.93
CA PHE A 209 12.83 8.80 -1.51
C PHE A 209 13.47 7.71 -0.65
N ALA A 210 13.37 6.43 -1.06
CA ALA A 210 13.98 5.33 -0.32
C ALA A 210 15.52 5.40 -0.30
N GLY A 211 16.12 5.74 -1.44
CA GLY A 211 17.57 5.96 -1.58
C GLY A 211 18.04 7.14 -0.74
N GLY A 212 17.33 8.26 -0.80
CA GLY A 212 17.62 9.44 0.01
C GLY A 212 17.52 9.15 1.51
N ALA A 213 16.44 8.50 1.95
CA ALA A 213 16.27 8.12 3.36
C ALA A 213 17.37 7.16 3.83
N SER A 214 17.66 6.10 3.07
CA SER A 214 18.72 5.14 3.43
C SER A 214 20.11 5.80 3.49
N PHE A 215 20.40 6.70 2.54
CA PHE A 215 21.64 7.47 2.54
C PHE A 215 21.75 8.39 3.77
N ILE A 216 20.69 9.13 4.10
CA ILE A 216 20.67 10.02 5.26
C ILE A 216 20.89 9.23 6.54
N ILE A 217 20.20 8.11 6.70
CA ILE A 217 20.34 7.25 7.88
C ILE A 217 21.78 6.73 7.99
N ALA A 218 22.33 6.16 6.91
CA ALA A 218 23.69 5.66 6.91
C ALA A 218 24.73 6.76 7.19
N TRP A 219 24.57 7.93 6.57
CA TRP A 219 25.44 9.08 6.78
C TRP A 219 25.42 9.53 8.24
N LEU A 220 24.23 9.67 8.85
CA LEU A 220 24.08 10.07 10.25
C LEU A 220 24.72 9.05 11.20
N THR A 221 24.47 7.77 11.00
CA THR A 221 25.02 6.70 11.85
C THR A 221 26.56 6.67 11.81
N VAL A 222 27.15 6.73 10.61
CA VAL A 222 28.60 6.66 10.44
C VAL A 222 29.27 7.96 10.90
N SER A 223 28.69 9.12 10.58
CA SER A 223 29.22 10.43 11.00
C SER A 223 29.25 10.54 12.53
N TYR A 224 28.20 10.09 13.21
CA TYR A 224 28.14 10.08 14.66
C TYR A 224 29.27 9.24 15.28
N GLN A 225 29.51 8.04 14.75
CA GLN A 225 30.56 7.17 15.27
C GLN A 225 31.97 7.72 14.97
N ALA A 226 32.18 8.23 13.76
CA ALA A 226 33.44 8.84 13.37
C ALA A 226 33.77 10.08 14.22
N LEU A 227 32.76 10.92 14.53
CA LEU A 227 32.91 12.05 15.44
C LEU A 227 33.35 11.60 16.83
N LYS A 228 32.67 10.60 17.41
CA LYS A 228 32.98 10.07 18.75
C LYS A 228 34.43 9.59 18.87
N VAL A 229 34.93 8.89 17.86
CA VAL A 229 36.32 8.38 17.84
C VAL A 229 37.32 9.50 17.55
N ALA A 230 37.02 10.39 16.59
CA ALA A 230 37.91 11.48 16.25
C ALA A 230 38.01 12.56 17.34
N SER A 231 36.99 12.74 18.19
CA SER A 231 37.02 13.63 19.35
C SER A 231 37.71 13.04 20.57
N ALA A 232 37.98 11.72 20.58
CA ALA A 232 38.71 11.08 21.67
C ALA A 232 40.13 11.67 21.81
N ASN A 233 40.58 11.81 23.05
CA ASN A 233 41.87 12.42 23.37
C ASN A 233 43.02 11.46 22.97
N PRO A 234 43.88 11.80 22.00
CA PRO A 234 44.91 10.90 21.47
C PRO A 234 45.91 10.43 22.53
N VAL A 235 46.09 11.19 23.61
CA VAL A 235 46.94 10.82 24.75
C VAL A 235 46.46 9.54 25.43
N ASN A 236 45.15 9.29 25.48
CA ASN A 236 44.59 8.05 26.04
C ASN A 236 44.65 6.88 25.06
N ALA A 237 44.64 7.14 23.75
CA ALA A 237 44.74 6.11 22.72
C ALA A 237 46.17 5.53 22.59
N LEU A 238 47.19 6.30 22.97
CA LEU A 238 48.61 5.86 23.01
C LEU A 238 49.05 5.34 24.38
N ARG A 239 48.30 5.61 25.45
CA ARG A 239 48.64 5.24 26.84
C ARG A 239 47.87 4.02 27.37
N ASN A 240 46.99 3.43 26.56
CA ASN A 240 46.25 2.20 26.89
C ASN A 240 46.89 0.94 26.28
N GLU A 241 48.19 0.99 25.95
CA GLU A 241 49.07 -0.18 26.05
C GLU A 241 49.78 -0.13 27.42
#